data_AF-A0A1F6UKC5-F1
#
_entry.id   AF-A0A1F6UKC5-F1
#
_cell.length_a   1.000
_cell.length_b   1.000
_cell.length_c   1.000
_cell.angle_alpha   90.00
_cell.angle_beta   90.00
_cell.angle_gamma   90.00
#
_symmetry.space_group_name_H-M   'P 1'
#
loop_
_entity.id
_entity.type
_entity.pdbx_description
1 polymer ?
#
loop_
_entity_poly.entity_id
_entity_poly.type
_entity_poly.pdbx_seq_one_letter_code
_entity_poly.pdbx_strand_id
1 'polypeptide(L)'
;MAGYSATPLAKKLGIKPGCKLFLSRAPKNYLQLVAPLPAGVTLAPRLTRTTDIVHLFTTERATLSKALSSFLKTLRPDAVIWVSWPKKAAKVPTDITEDVIRAVALPLGLVDVKVCALDDVWSGLKLVMRKENRKP
;
A
#
# COMPACT_ATOMS: atom_id res chain seq x y z
N MET A 1 10.87 -22.97 -5.61
CA MET A 1 11.98 -22.08 -6.00
C MET A 1 11.39 -21.00 -6.91
N ALA A 2 10.89 -19.91 -6.34
CA ALA A 2 10.06 -18.92 -7.03
C ALA A 2 10.92 -17.71 -7.44
N GLY A 3 10.77 -17.25 -8.68
CA GLY A 3 11.58 -16.22 -9.31
C GLY A 3 11.55 -14.89 -8.55
N TYR A 4 12.67 -14.53 -7.92
CA TYR A 4 12.85 -13.21 -7.35
C TYR A 4 13.51 -12.33 -8.40
N SER A 5 12.69 -11.45 -9.00
CA SER A 5 13.19 -10.21 -9.59
C SER A 5 14.19 -9.60 -8.61
N ALA A 6 15.47 -9.51 -9.01
CA ALA A 6 16.63 -9.06 -8.23
C ALA A 6 16.51 -7.64 -7.66
N THR A 7 15.40 -6.96 -7.97
CA THR A 7 15.05 -5.66 -7.41
C THR A 7 14.47 -5.84 -6.00
N PRO A 8 15.07 -5.22 -4.97
CA PRO A 8 14.55 -5.26 -3.60
C PRO A 8 13.08 -4.82 -3.55
N LEU A 9 12.28 -5.47 -2.70
CA LEU A 9 10.85 -5.18 -2.60
C LEU A 9 10.58 -3.70 -2.30
N ALA A 10 11.40 -3.06 -1.45
CA ALA A 10 11.32 -1.63 -1.20
C ALA A 10 11.33 -0.79 -2.48
N LYS A 11 12.20 -1.11 -3.44
CA LYS A 11 12.27 -0.42 -4.73
C LYS A 11 11.03 -0.72 -5.59
N LYS A 12 10.48 -1.94 -5.56
CA LYS A 12 9.22 -2.28 -6.24
C LYS A 12 8.02 -1.50 -5.68
N LEU A 13 8.00 -1.28 -4.36
CA LEU A 13 7.00 -0.48 -3.65
C LEU A 13 7.20 1.03 -3.85
N GLY A 14 8.31 1.45 -4.47
CA GLY A 14 8.63 2.86 -4.69
C GLY A 14 9.06 3.59 -3.42
N ILE A 15 9.52 2.86 -2.40
CA ILE A 15 10.15 3.43 -1.20
C ILE A 15 11.47 4.06 -1.66
N LYS A 16 11.62 5.36 -1.45
CA LYS A 16 12.77 6.16 -1.86
C LYS A 16 13.59 6.58 -0.63
N PRO A 17 14.88 6.93 -0.79
CA PRO A 17 15.64 7.56 0.29
C PRO A 17 14.88 8.74 0.90
N GLY A 18 14.92 8.87 2.22
CA GLY A 18 14.28 9.97 2.96
C GLY A 18 12.75 9.94 3.05
N CYS A 19 12.05 8.97 2.46
CA CYS A 19 10.59 8.98 2.46
C CYS A 19 9.98 8.65 3.82
N LYS A 20 8.83 9.26 4.11
CA LYS A 20 8.01 8.97 5.30
C LYS A 20 6.97 7.92 4.97
N LEU A 21 7.11 6.74 5.57
CA LEU A 21 6.26 5.58 5.37
C LEU A 21 5.35 5.36 6.58
N PHE A 22 4.04 5.37 6.38
CA PHE A 22 3.07 5.00 7.39
C PHE A 22 2.56 3.58 7.14
N LEU A 23 2.58 2.74 8.18
CA LEU A 23 2.09 1.36 8.12
C LEU A 23 0.73 1.26 8.80
N SER A 24 -0.25 0.71 8.10
CA SER A 24 -1.58 0.45 8.65
C SER A 24 -1.83 -1.04 8.66
N ARG A 25 -1.99 -1.62 9.87
CA ARG A 25 -2.25 -3.05 10.08
C ARG A 25 -1.19 -3.99 9.48
N ALA A 26 0.04 -3.50 9.30
CA ALA A 26 1.13 -4.28 8.72
C ALA A 26 1.51 -5.50 9.57
N PRO A 27 2.00 -6.60 8.94
CA PRO A 27 2.47 -7.76 9.68
C PRO A 27 3.75 -7.44 10.47
N LYS A 28 3.99 -8.19 11.55
CA LYS A 28 5.14 -7.95 12.47
C LYS A 28 6.49 -8.00 11.76
N ASN A 29 6.62 -8.78 10.70
CA ASN A 29 7.84 -8.95 9.91
C ASN A 29 7.97 -7.94 8.76
N TYR A 30 7.16 -6.87 8.71
CA TYR A 30 7.17 -5.92 7.59
C TYR A 30 8.55 -5.38 7.23
N LEU A 31 9.36 -5.01 8.23
CA LEU A 31 10.71 -4.47 7.99
C LEU A 31 11.65 -5.48 7.34
N GLN A 32 11.51 -6.77 7.69
CA GLN A 32 12.28 -7.84 7.06
C GLN A 32 11.81 -8.05 5.61
N LEU A 33 10.50 -7.99 5.39
CA LEU A 33 9.87 -8.15 4.08
C LEU A 33 10.37 -7.10 3.07
N VAL A 34 10.58 -5.85 3.50
CA VAL A 34 11.04 -4.76 2.62
C VAL A 34 12.55 -4.49 2.69
N ALA A 35 13.32 -5.30 3.41
CA ALA A 35 14.76 -5.10 3.52
C ALA A 35 15.50 -5.34 2.17
N PRO A 36 16.62 -4.65 1.91
CA PRO A 36 17.10 -3.48 2.64
C PRO A 36 16.23 -2.24 2.35
N LEU A 37 16.04 -1.41 3.38
CA LEU A 37 15.41 -0.10 3.20
C LEU A 37 16.44 0.92 2.69
N PRO A 38 16.05 1.83 1.77
CA PRO A 38 16.86 2.99 1.41
C PRO A 38 17.22 3.86 2.63
N ALA A 39 18.35 4.56 2.54
CA ALA A 39 18.81 5.44 3.60
C ALA A 39 17.79 6.55 3.95
N GLY A 40 17.64 6.86 5.23
CA GLY A 40 16.79 7.94 5.71
C GLY A 40 15.27 7.68 5.65
N VAL A 41 14.83 6.48 5.26
CA VAL A 41 13.41 6.11 5.35
C VAL A 41 12.96 6.17 6.81
N THR A 42 11.87 6.87 7.07
CA THR A 42 11.31 7.00 8.42
C THR A 42 9.95 6.32 8.50
N LEU A 43 9.76 5.44 9.49
CA LEU A 43 8.43 4.93 9.81
C LEU A 43 7.67 5.97 10.64
N ALA A 44 6.61 6.51 10.06
CA ALA A 44 5.76 7.48 10.74
C ALA A 44 4.84 6.75 11.73
N PRO A 45 4.80 7.16 13.01
CA PRO A 45 3.92 6.53 14.01
C PRO A 45 2.44 6.90 13.81
N ARG A 46 2.18 7.97 13.06
CA ARG A 46 0.85 8.49 12.76
C ARG A 46 0.79 8.96 11.31
N LEU A 47 -0.40 8.85 10.72
CA LEU A 47 -0.67 9.41 9.42
C LEU A 47 -0.70 10.93 9.51
N THR A 48 0.09 11.60 8.67
CA THR A 48 0.13 13.07 8.56
C THR A 48 0.18 13.52 7.11
N ARG A 49 -0.03 14.81 6.86
CA ARG A 49 0.18 15.44 5.55
C ARG A 49 1.58 15.29 4.98
N THR A 50 2.58 14.98 5.82
CA THR A 50 3.97 14.77 5.37
C THR A 50 4.27 13.33 4.97
N THR A 51 3.30 12.42 5.09
CA THR A 51 3.46 11.02 4.71
C THR A 51 3.56 10.91 3.19
N ASP A 52 4.59 10.24 2.70
CA ASP A 52 4.79 10.03 1.26
C ASP A 52 4.12 8.73 0.79
N ILE A 53 4.18 7.70 1.63
CA ILE A 53 3.65 6.37 1.33
C ILE A 53 2.84 5.86 2.52
N VAL A 54 1.63 5.38 2.26
CA VAL A 54 0.85 4.55 3.18
C VAL A 54 0.87 3.12 2.67
N HIS A 55 1.08 2.16 3.57
CA HIS A 55 0.95 0.74 3.25
C HIS A 55 -0.09 0.11 4.19
N LEU A 56 -1.27 -0.17 3.64
CA LEU A 56 -2.38 -0.82 4.33
C LEU A 56 -2.37 -2.32 4.05
N PHE A 57 -2.55 -3.13 5.09
CA PHE A 57 -2.81 -4.56 4.98
C PHE A 57 -4.20 -4.85 5.54
N THR A 58 -5.03 -5.57 4.79
CA THR A 58 -6.40 -5.88 5.22
C THR A 58 -6.96 -7.11 4.52
N THR A 59 -7.89 -7.78 5.20
CA THR A 59 -8.66 -8.94 4.71
C THR A 59 -10.16 -8.62 4.58
N GLU A 60 -10.57 -7.41 4.97
CA GLU A 60 -11.96 -6.98 5.07
C GLU A 60 -12.26 -5.71 4.25
N ARG A 61 -13.26 -5.76 3.39
CA ARG A 61 -13.72 -4.67 2.52
C ARG A 61 -14.18 -3.47 3.36
N ALA A 62 -14.83 -3.73 4.49
CA ALA A 62 -15.27 -2.68 5.41
C ALA A 62 -14.08 -1.89 5.98
N THR A 63 -13.04 -2.61 6.42
CA THR A 63 -11.78 -2.02 6.91
C THR A 63 -11.08 -1.24 5.79
N LEU A 64 -11.03 -1.78 4.57
CA LEU A 64 -10.48 -1.09 3.41
C LEU A 64 -11.17 0.24 3.14
N SER A 65 -12.51 0.23 3.04
CA SER A 65 -13.31 1.42 2.74
C SER A 65 -13.08 2.51 3.79
N LYS A 66 -13.18 2.15 5.08
CA LYS A 66 -12.96 3.08 6.19
C LYS A 66 -11.54 3.68 6.17
N ALA A 67 -10.53 2.84 5.92
CA ALA A 67 -9.14 3.26 5.89
C ALA A 67 -8.88 4.24 4.72
N LEU A 68 -9.29 3.91 3.50
CA LEU A 68 -9.09 4.79 2.34
C LEU A 68 -9.78 6.14 2.53
N SER A 69 -11.04 6.16 2.96
CA SER A 69 -11.74 7.42 3.25
C SER A 69 -11.05 8.23 4.34
N SER A 70 -10.48 7.58 5.36
CA SER A 70 -9.71 8.28 6.40
C SER A 70 -8.38 8.82 5.87
N PHE A 71 -7.68 8.07 5.01
CA PHE A 71 -6.38 8.48 4.49
C PHE A 71 -6.50 9.73 3.63
N LEU A 72 -7.52 9.80 2.78
CA LEU A 72 -7.74 10.92 1.87
C LEU A 72 -8.09 12.23 2.58
N LYS A 73 -8.53 12.19 3.85
CA LYS A 73 -8.74 13.39 4.67
C LYS A 73 -7.42 14.01 5.17
N THR A 74 -6.33 13.25 5.15
CA THR A 74 -5.05 13.65 5.77
C THR A 74 -3.91 13.69 4.77
N LEU A 75 -3.90 12.81 3.78
CA LEU A 75 -2.82 12.74 2.81
C LEU A 75 -2.86 13.91 1.82
N ARG A 76 -1.68 14.29 1.37
CA ARG A 76 -1.51 15.15 0.20
C ARG A 76 -1.88 14.38 -1.08
N PRO A 77 -2.40 15.06 -2.12
CA PRO A 77 -2.91 14.38 -3.32
C PRO A 77 -1.89 13.56 -4.11
N ASP A 78 -0.60 13.83 -3.93
CA ASP A 78 0.51 13.13 -4.58
C ASP A 78 1.08 11.96 -3.75
N ALA A 79 0.57 11.73 -2.54
CA ALA A 79 0.94 10.57 -1.73
C ALA A 79 0.54 9.24 -2.40
N VAL A 80 1.32 8.20 -2.13
CA VAL A 80 1.07 6.85 -2.65
C VAL A 80 0.38 6.01 -1.58
N ILE A 81 -0.63 5.24 -1.98
CA ILE A 81 -1.27 4.24 -1.11
C ILE A 81 -1.02 2.86 -1.71
N TRP A 82 -0.43 1.97 -0.92
CA TRP A 82 -0.39 0.55 -1.20
C TRP A 82 -1.46 -0.15 -0.36
N VAL A 83 -2.27 -0.99 -1.01
CA VAL A 83 -3.23 -1.86 -0.34
C VAL A 83 -2.81 -3.29 -0.58
N SER A 84 -2.60 -4.04 0.50
CA SER A 84 -2.18 -5.43 0.47
C SER A 84 -3.25 -6.34 1.04
N TRP A 85 -3.54 -7.42 0.31
CA TRP A 85 -4.55 -8.44 0.64
C TRP A 85 -3.94 -9.84 0.46
N PRO A 86 -4.44 -10.86 1.18
CA PRO A 86 -3.89 -12.20 1.06
C PRO A 86 -4.27 -12.80 -0.29
N LYS A 87 -3.31 -13.50 -0.91
CA LYS A 87 -3.51 -14.29 -2.12
C LYS A 87 -4.48 -15.44 -1.84
N LYS A 88 -5.23 -15.85 -2.85
CA LYS A 88 -6.11 -17.04 -2.78
C LYS A 88 -5.34 -18.30 -2.32
N ALA A 89 -4.09 -18.46 -2.77
CA ALA A 89 -3.24 -19.60 -2.42
C ALA A 89 -2.84 -19.64 -0.94
N ALA A 90 -2.85 -18.49 -0.24
CA ALA A 90 -2.47 -18.42 1.18
C ALA A 90 -3.54 -19.00 2.12
N LYS A 91 -4.75 -19.28 1.60
CA LYS A 91 -5.90 -19.83 2.36
C LYS A 91 -6.28 -19.02 3.61
N VAL A 92 -5.91 -17.73 3.64
CA VAL A 92 -6.35 -16.78 4.67
C VAL A 92 -7.76 -16.31 4.31
N PRO A 93 -8.76 -16.41 5.20
CA PRO A 93 -10.09 -15.86 4.96
C PRO A 93 -10.04 -14.37 4.65
N THR A 94 -10.67 -13.96 3.55
CA THR A 94 -10.73 -12.58 3.08
C THR A 94 -11.99 -12.37 2.24
N ASP A 95 -12.60 -11.19 2.33
CA ASP A 95 -13.67 -10.76 1.42
C ASP A 95 -13.15 -9.78 0.35
N ILE A 96 -11.83 -9.56 0.31
CA ILE A 96 -11.15 -8.67 -0.62
C ILE A 96 -10.42 -9.45 -1.71
N THR A 97 -10.58 -8.96 -2.95
CA THR A 97 -9.74 -9.25 -4.12
C THR A 97 -9.21 -7.95 -4.73
N GLU A 98 -8.35 -8.04 -5.75
CA GLU A 98 -7.92 -6.89 -6.53
C GLU A 98 -9.10 -6.04 -7.05
N ASP A 99 -10.13 -6.70 -7.55
CA ASP A 99 -11.33 -6.04 -8.09
C ASP A 99 -12.15 -5.36 -7.00
N VAL A 100 -12.25 -5.96 -5.81
CA VAL A 100 -12.87 -5.30 -4.66
C VAL A 100 -12.10 -4.03 -4.28
N ILE A 101 -10.77 -4.07 -4.32
CA ILE A 101 -9.96 -2.88 -4.04
C ILE A 101 -10.22 -1.78 -5.07
N ARG A 102 -10.21 -2.11 -6.37
CA ARG A 102 -10.54 -1.15 -7.44
C ARG A 102 -11.94 -0.56 -7.26
N ALA A 103 -12.93 -1.40 -6.97
CA ALA A 103 -14.32 -0.98 -6.80
C ALA A 103 -14.50 -0.01 -5.62
N VAL A 104 -13.71 -0.15 -4.54
CA VAL A 104 -13.72 0.78 -3.40
C VAL A 104 -12.89 2.04 -3.68
N ALA A 105 -11.76 1.90 -4.37
CA ALA A 105 -10.83 3.00 -4.64
C ALA A 105 -11.36 3.98 -5.69
N LEU A 106 -11.97 3.48 -6.77
CA LEU A 106 -12.38 4.28 -7.93
C LEU A 106 -13.36 5.42 -7.58
N PRO A 107 -14.43 5.20 -6.80
CA PRO A 107 -15.34 6.28 -6.39
C PRO A 107 -14.69 7.34 -5.52
N LEU A 108 -13.58 7.02 -4.85
CA LEU A 108 -12.81 7.95 -4.03
C LEU A 108 -11.80 8.78 -4.85
N GLY A 109 -11.81 8.65 -6.18
CA GLY A 109 -10.89 9.34 -7.07
C GLY A 109 -9.49 8.73 -7.14
N LEU A 110 -9.31 7.53 -6.57
CA LEU A 110 -8.08 6.76 -6.67
C LEU A 110 -8.10 5.89 -7.93
N VAL A 111 -6.94 5.73 -8.56
CA VAL A 111 -6.72 4.81 -9.68
C VAL A 111 -5.58 3.87 -9.37
N ASP A 112 -5.69 2.63 -9.86
CA ASP A 112 -4.61 1.67 -9.76
C ASP A 112 -3.51 1.95 -10.79
N VAL A 113 -2.29 1.61 -10.39
CA VAL A 113 -1.08 1.84 -11.19
C VAL A 113 -0.35 0.54 -11.47
N LYS A 114 -0.22 -0.30 -10.45
CA LYS A 114 0.60 -1.51 -10.52
C LYS A 114 0.21 -2.48 -9.40
N VAL A 115 0.17 -3.76 -9.74
CA VAL A 115 0.13 -4.86 -8.78
C VAL A 115 1.51 -5.49 -8.59
N CYS A 116 1.82 -5.99 -7.40
CA CYS A 116 2.99 -6.84 -7.18
C CYS A 116 2.76 -7.86 -6.04
N ALA A 117 3.46 -8.98 -6.08
CA ALA A 117 3.57 -9.89 -4.94
C ALA A 117 4.59 -9.33 -3.94
N LEU A 118 4.23 -9.33 -2.66
CA LEU A 118 5.11 -8.95 -1.55
C LEU A 118 5.89 -10.17 -1.06
N ASP A 119 5.16 -11.23 -0.71
CA ASP A 119 5.66 -12.54 -0.30
C ASP A 119 4.67 -13.62 -0.77
N ASP A 120 4.73 -14.84 -0.22
CA ASP A 120 3.82 -15.93 -0.57
C ASP A 120 2.38 -15.70 -0.09
N VAL A 121 2.18 -14.83 0.90
CA VAL A 121 0.88 -14.54 1.50
C VAL A 121 0.21 -13.34 0.84
N TRP A 122 0.94 -12.24 0.64
CA TRP A 122 0.37 -10.94 0.31
C TRP A 122 0.62 -10.54 -1.14
N SER A 123 -0.44 -10.08 -1.79
CA SER A 123 -0.36 -9.22 -2.98
C SER A 123 -0.57 -7.77 -2.57
N GLY A 124 -0.02 -6.84 -3.35
CA GLY A 124 -0.17 -5.39 -3.14
C GLY A 124 -0.59 -4.69 -4.41
N LEU A 125 -1.50 -3.72 -4.30
CA LEU A 125 -1.96 -2.84 -5.37
C LEU A 125 -1.61 -1.41 -5.03
N LYS A 126 -0.89 -0.76 -5.96
CA LYS A 126 -0.55 0.66 -5.86
C LYS A 126 -1.71 1.51 -6.35
N LEU A 127 -2.19 2.37 -5.48
CA LEU A 127 -3.22 3.37 -5.74
C LEU A 127 -2.62 4.78 -5.66
N VAL A 128 -3.09 5.66 -6.52
CA VAL A 128 -2.77 7.10 -6.48
C VAL A 128 -4.01 7.91 -6.79
N MET A 129 -4.08 9.16 -6.30
CA MET A 129 -5.12 10.09 -6.74
C MET A 129 -5.01 10.33 -8.25
N ARG A 130 -6.14 10.35 -8.96
CA ARG A 130 -6.16 10.75 -10.38
C ARG A 130 -5.51 12.11 -10.57
N LYS A 131 -4.75 12.26 -11.67
CA LYS A 131 -4.03 13.52 -11.94
C LYS A 131 -4.95 14.73 -11.94
N GLU A 132 -6.14 14.62 -12.54
CA GLU A 132 -7.17 15.68 -12.58
C GLU A 132 -7.68 16.11 -11.18
N ASN A 133 -7.58 15.23 -10.19
CA ASN A 133 -8.02 15.47 -8.81
C ASN A 133 -6.89 15.97 -7.91
N ARG A 134 -5.66 16.07 -8.41
CA ARG A 134 -4.53 16.67 -7.69
C ARG A 134 -4.55 18.18 -7.92
N LYS A 135 -5.44 18.87 -7.21
CA LYS A 135 -5.43 20.34 -7.21
C LYS A 135 -4.09 20.82 -6.59
N PRO A 136 -3.46 21.88 -7.15
CA PRO A 136 -2.26 22.48 -6.59
C PRO A 136 -2.50 23.05 -5.18
#